data_AF-A0A2E2WI65-F1
#
_entry.id   AF-A0A2E2WI65-F1
#
_cell.length_a   1.000
_cell.length_b   1.000
_cell.length_c   1.000
_cell.angle_alpha   90.00
_cell.angle_beta   90.00
_cell.angle_gamma   90.00
#
_symmetry.space_group_name_H-M   'P 1'
#
loop_
_entity.id
_entity.type
_entity.pdbx_description
1 polymer ?
#
loop_
_entity_poly.entity_id
_entity_poly.type
_entity_poly.pdbx_seq_one_letter_code
_entity_poly.pdbx_strand_id
1 'polypeptide(L)'
;MRLQSVCGDTLFKSSHLTIKESVEEAISEGVCLDGINLRKANLSGARLDMAKMPNACFWGADLTGADMSDGCFDGADFRTAVLKDACLSEGSFISANFHGAYCSQMLIDGADFTKARFSCPSIFSCDLSTTSHLDGAIYSHHGEIDCPLSNAPIIIKGLDQPVVIMGQDILIGSDHQKMGGSAQYEKEVLDQLRRKLFYNHK
;
A
#
# COMPACT_ATOMS: atom_id res chain seq x y z
N MET A 1 26.01 13.57 2.67
CA MET A 1 24.84 13.82 1.79
C MET A 1 23.95 14.95 2.34
N ARG A 2 23.14 15.62 1.52
CA ARG A 2 22.07 16.52 2.00
C ARG A 2 20.72 15.87 1.74
N LEU A 3 19.90 15.70 2.77
CA LEU A 3 18.49 15.36 2.62
C LEU A 3 17.73 16.65 2.38
N GLN A 4 16.90 16.67 1.35
CA GLN A 4 16.17 17.88 0.95
C GLN A 4 14.68 17.60 0.89
N SER A 5 13.89 18.63 1.19
CA SER A 5 12.46 18.61 0.93
C SER A 5 12.17 18.69 -0.58
N VAL A 6 10.91 18.45 -0.96
CA VAL A 6 10.42 18.65 -2.32
C VAL A 6 10.57 20.09 -2.83
N CYS A 7 10.60 21.08 -1.93
CA CYS A 7 10.87 22.49 -2.25
C CYS A 7 12.36 22.86 -2.27
N GLY A 8 13.26 21.92 -1.94
CA GLY A 8 14.71 22.08 -2.02
C GLY A 8 15.39 22.52 -0.73
N ASP A 9 14.64 22.72 0.36
CA ASP A 9 15.19 23.06 1.67
C ASP A 9 16.01 21.91 2.23
N THR A 10 17.14 22.20 2.85
CA THR A 10 17.95 21.16 3.49
C THR A 10 17.34 20.78 4.83
N LEU A 11 16.85 19.55 4.93
CA LEU A 11 16.26 18.98 6.14
C LEU A 11 17.33 18.40 7.07
N PHE A 12 18.36 17.77 6.49
CA PHE A 12 19.43 17.12 7.24
C PHE A 12 20.73 17.06 6.44
N LYS A 13 21.87 17.06 7.14
CA LYS A 13 23.20 16.90 6.55
C LYS A 13 23.88 15.70 7.18
N SER A 14 23.96 14.63 6.40
CA SER A 14 24.62 13.39 6.81
C SER A 14 26.07 13.35 6.33
N SER A 15 26.93 12.63 7.04
CA SER A 15 28.27 12.26 6.56
C SER A 15 28.25 11.01 5.66
N HIS A 16 27.17 10.24 5.68
CA HIS A 16 27.02 9.01 4.90
C HIS A 16 26.98 9.25 3.38
N LEU A 17 27.33 8.19 2.66
CA LEU A 17 27.43 8.18 1.20
C LEU A 17 26.15 7.69 0.52
N THR A 18 25.30 6.94 1.23
CA THR A 18 24.04 6.43 0.68
C THR A 18 22.84 7.20 1.22
N ILE A 19 21.76 7.23 0.42
CA ILE A 19 20.49 7.85 0.84
C ILE A 19 19.87 7.09 2.01
N LYS A 20 19.95 5.76 2.00
CA LYS A 20 19.46 4.88 3.05
C LYS A 20 20.09 5.23 4.40
N GLU A 21 21.41 5.17 4.51
CA GLU A 21 22.11 5.46 5.77
C GLU A 21 21.87 6.90 6.23
N SER A 22 21.82 7.86 5.30
CA SER A 22 21.56 9.26 5.64
C SER A 22 20.17 9.48 6.23
N VAL A 23 19.17 8.76 5.72
CA VAL A 23 17.78 8.80 6.20
C VAL A 23 17.66 8.10 7.56
N GLU A 24 18.27 6.93 7.71
CA GLU A 24 18.30 6.19 8.98
C GLU A 24 18.99 7.00 10.10
N GLU A 25 20.10 7.67 9.79
CA GLU A 25 20.78 8.59 10.72
C GLU A 25 19.84 9.71 11.18
N ALA A 26 19.19 10.40 10.23
CA ALA A 26 18.25 11.48 10.53
C ALA A 26 17.08 11.02 11.41
N ILE A 27 16.54 9.82 11.16
CA ILE A 27 15.48 9.22 11.98
C ILE A 27 15.99 8.93 13.40
N SER A 28 17.19 8.37 13.53
CA SER A 28 17.80 8.07 14.83
C SER A 28 18.06 9.32 15.68
N GLU A 29 18.29 10.46 15.03
CA GLU A 29 18.41 11.77 15.68
C GLU A 29 17.06 12.44 15.97
N GLY A 30 15.94 11.80 15.61
CA GLY A 30 14.58 12.30 15.84
C GLY A 30 14.19 13.47 14.94
N VAL A 31 14.86 13.62 13.79
CA VAL A 31 14.60 14.71 12.84
C VAL A 31 13.24 14.52 12.18
N CYS A 32 12.46 15.61 12.11
CA CYS A 32 11.25 15.64 11.28
C CYS A 32 11.65 15.87 9.82
N LEU A 33 11.32 14.92 8.96
CA LEU A 33 11.65 14.89 7.54
C LEU A 33 10.40 15.23 6.70
N ASP A 34 9.64 16.23 7.15
CA ASP A 34 8.44 16.71 6.44
C ASP A 34 8.76 17.11 5.00
N GLY A 35 7.98 16.57 4.07
CA GLY A 35 8.14 16.83 2.65
C GLY A 35 9.46 16.32 2.07
N ILE A 36 10.20 15.41 2.73
CA ILE A 36 11.47 14.90 2.20
C ILE A 36 11.31 14.32 0.79
N ASN A 37 12.24 14.63 -0.10
CA ASN A 37 12.27 14.10 -1.44
C ASN A 37 13.13 12.83 -1.52
N LEU A 38 12.47 11.67 -1.56
CA LEU A 38 13.05 10.34 -1.70
C LEU A 38 12.63 9.68 -3.02
N ARG A 39 12.33 10.49 -4.04
CA ARG A 39 11.91 10.01 -5.35
C ARG A 39 12.93 9.03 -5.92
N LYS A 40 12.47 7.82 -6.27
CA LYS A 40 13.30 6.72 -6.81
C LYS A 40 14.48 6.32 -5.92
N ALA A 41 14.46 6.64 -4.62
CA ALA A 41 15.48 6.21 -3.69
C ALA A 41 15.45 4.69 -3.54
N ASN A 42 16.63 4.08 -3.37
CA ASN A 42 16.72 2.71 -2.89
C ASN A 42 16.80 2.74 -1.36
N LEU A 43 15.71 2.31 -0.74
CA LEU A 43 15.50 2.18 0.70
C LEU A 43 15.13 0.73 1.05
N SER A 44 15.56 -0.24 0.24
CA SER A 44 15.30 -1.65 0.53
C SER A 44 15.94 -2.05 1.87
N GLY A 45 15.13 -2.68 2.72
CA GLY A 45 15.50 -3.04 4.08
C GLY A 45 15.88 -1.86 4.96
N ALA A 46 15.41 -0.64 4.65
CA ALA A 46 15.69 0.53 5.47
C ALA A 46 14.93 0.49 6.80
N ARG A 47 15.55 1.04 7.84
CA ARG A 47 14.96 1.22 9.16
C ARG A 47 14.31 2.60 9.26
N LEU A 48 13.01 2.63 9.00
CA LEU A 48 12.15 3.81 9.05
C LEU A 48 11.12 3.71 10.20
N ASP A 49 11.38 2.84 11.18
CA ASP A 49 10.58 2.71 12.40
C ASP A 49 10.50 4.05 13.13
N MET A 50 9.31 4.42 13.60
CA MET A 50 9.02 5.69 14.29
C MET A 50 9.32 6.96 13.47
N ALA A 51 9.57 6.85 12.15
CA ALA A 51 9.95 7.98 11.32
C ALA A 51 8.83 9.04 11.25
N LYS A 52 9.24 10.32 11.23
CA LYS A 52 8.34 11.46 11.05
C LYS A 52 8.54 12.03 9.65
N MET A 53 7.77 11.52 8.70
CA MET A 53 7.87 11.83 7.27
C MET A 53 6.52 12.22 6.65
N PRO A 54 5.76 13.16 7.25
CA PRO A 54 4.55 13.65 6.61
C PRO A 54 4.90 14.28 5.25
N ASN A 55 3.99 14.17 4.29
CA ASN A 55 4.13 14.71 2.93
C ASN A 55 5.38 14.23 2.15
N ALA A 56 6.06 13.20 2.61
CA ALA A 56 7.27 12.70 1.97
C ALA A 56 7.00 12.18 0.55
N CYS A 57 7.95 12.39 -0.36
CA CYS A 57 7.85 11.90 -1.73
C CYS A 57 8.67 10.63 -1.90
N PHE A 58 7.99 9.48 -1.90
CA PHE A 58 8.55 8.15 -2.19
C PHE A 58 8.25 7.69 -3.63
N TRP A 59 7.89 8.61 -4.54
CA TRP A 59 7.48 8.22 -5.89
C TRP A 59 8.57 7.38 -6.58
N GLY A 60 8.24 6.12 -6.83
CA GLY A 60 9.09 5.14 -7.51
C GLY A 60 10.24 4.62 -6.64
N ALA A 61 10.23 4.87 -5.33
CA ALA A 61 11.22 4.35 -4.41
C ALA A 61 11.09 2.82 -4.26
N ASP A 62 12.21 2.18 -3.99
CA ASP A 62 12.24 0.78 -3.55
C ASP A 62 12.29 0.75 -2.02
N LEU A 63 11.20 0.31 -1.41
CA LEU A 63 11.01 0.10 0.03
C LEU A 63 10.86 -1.40 0.34
N THR A 64 11.36 -2.28 -0.54
CA THR A 64 11.25 -3.74 -0.34
C THR A 64 11.88 -4.14 0.99
N GLY A 65 11.08 -4.73 1.88
CA GLY A 65 11.51 -5.14 3.22
C GLY A 65 11.83 -4.00 4.18
N ALA A 66 11.48 -2.75 3.87
CA ALA A 66 11.68 -1.63 4.79
C ALA A 66 10.79 -1.79 6.03
N ASP A 67 11.33 -1.41 7.19
CA ASP A 67 10.57 -1.28 8.41
C ASP A 67 10.07 0.16 8.55
N MET A 68 8.76 0.35 8.55
CA MET A 68 8.07 1.63 8.65
C MET A 68 7.09 1.62 9.83
N SER A 69 7.25 0.69 10.78
CA SER A 69 6.32 0.54 11.90
C SER A 69 6.28 1.80 12.77
N ASP A 70 5.11 2.08 13.33
CA ASP A 70 4.88 3.19 14.28
C ASP A 70 5.23 4.60 13.72
N GLY A 71 5.51 4.72 12.43
CA GLY A 71 5.89 5.98 11.78
C GLY A 71 4.68 6.82 11.36
N CYS A 72 4.93 8.08 11.06
CA CYS A 72 3.95 9.00 10.49
C CYS A 72 4.35 9.36 9.05
N PHE A 73 3.54 8.89 8.10
CA PHE A 73 3.70 9.06 6.66
C PHE A 73 2.44 9.69 6.04
N ASP A 74 1.73 10.50 6.81
CA ASP A 74 0.49 11.14 6.39
C ASP A 74 0.70 12.02 5.16
N GLY A 75 -0.16 11.88 4.16
CA GLY A 75 -0.08 12.60 2.90
C GLY A 75 1.13 12.21 2.02
N ALA A 76 1.91 11.21 2.39
CA ALA A 76 3.08 10.80 1.62
C ALA A 76 2.69 10.22 0.25
N ASP A 77 3.57 10.44 -0.73
CA ASP A 77 3.40 10.02 -2.11
C ASP A 77 4.21 8.75 -2.39
N PHE A 78 3.54 7.60 -2.34
CA PHE A 78 4.10 6.28 -2.66
C PHE A 78 3.82 5.86 -4.10
N ARG A 79 3.46 6.78 -5.01
CA ARG A 79 3.13 6.41 -6.39
C ARG A 79 4.21 5.55 -7.00
N THR A 80 3.82 4.43 -7.61
CA THR A 80 4.70 3.46 -8.26
C THR A 80 5.87 2.95 -7.39
N ALA A 81 5.82 3.09 -6.07
CA ALA A 81 6.84 2.55 -5.17
C ALA A 81 6.70 1.03 -5.03
N VAL A 82 7.77 0.37 -4.60
CA VAL A 82 7.75 -1.08 -4.29
C VAL A 82 7.81 -1.24 -2.78
N LEU A 83 6.75 -1.77 -2.18
CA LEU A 83 6.65 -2.02 -0.73
C LEU A 83 6.53 -3.52 -0.44
N LYS A 84 7.09 -4.38 -1.29
CA LYS A 84 7.05 -5.82 -1.08
C LYS A 84 7.72 -6.18 0.25
N ASP A 85 7.07 -7.00 1.07
CA ASP A 85 7.59 -7.49 2.36
C ASP A 85 7.89 -6.37 3.38
N ALA A 86 7.39 -5.14 3.17
CA ALA A 86 7.59 -4.03 4.10
C ALA A 86 6.71 -4.15 5.36
N CYS A 87 7.19 -3.64 6.49
CA CYS A 87 6.44 -3.56 7.74
C CYS A 87 5.86 -2.15 7.90
N LEU A 88 4.54 -2.00 7.92
CA LEU A 88 3.82 -0.74 8.10
C LEU A 88 3.01 -0.74 9.41
N SER A 89 3.19 -1.75 10.26
CA SER A 89 2.36 -1.99 11.44
C SER A 89 2.34 -0.77 12.37
N GLU A 90 1.16 -0.46 12.93
CA GLU A 90 0.91 0.71 13.81
C GLU A 90 1.27 2.08 13.20
N GLY A 91 1.65 2.13 11.92
CA GLY A 91 2.00 3.37 11.22
C GLY A 91 0.78 4.14 10.73
N SER A 92 0.94 5.46 10.62
CA SER A 92 -0.08 6.37 10.07
C SER A 92 0.22 6.69 8.61
N PHE A 93 -0.73 6.38 7.73
CA PHE A 93 -0.67 6.61 6.28
C PHE A 93 -1.90 7.38 5.80
N ILE A 94 -2.39 8.30 6.63
CA ILE A 94 -3.63 9.03 6.38
C ILE A 94 -3.48 9.86 5.11
N SER A 95 -4.43 9.72 4.18
CA SER A 95 -4.42 10.39 2.87
C SER A 95 -3.18 10.12 2.01
N ALA A 96 -2.42 9.06 2.31
CA ALA A 96 -1.26 8.67 1.51
C ALA A 96 -1.68 8.14 0.13
N ASN A 97 -0.82 8.35 -0.87
CA ASN A 97 -1.10 7.97 -2.24
C ASN A 97 -0.26 6.77 -2.67
N PHE A 98 -0.88 5.58 -2.71
CA PHE A 98 -0.30 4.32 -3.18
C PHE A 98 -0.70 4.00 -4.63
N HIS A 99 -1.09 4.99 -5.45
CA HIS A 99 -1.48 4.74 -6.83
C HIS A 99 -0.32 4.10 -7.63
N GLY A 100 -0.55 2.90 -8.15
CA GLY A 100 0.43 2.10 -8.88
C GLY A 100 1.53 1.49 -8.01
N ALA A 101 1.48 1.65 -6.68
CA ALA A 101 2.45 1.04 -5.77
C ALA A 101 2.26 -0.48 -5.74
N TYR A 102 3.36 -1.22 -5.61
CA TYR A 102 3.35 -2.67 -5.45
C TYR A 102 3.39 -3.02 -3.95
N CYS A 103 2.23 -3.33 -3.39
CA CYS A 103 1.99 -3.51 -1.96
C CYS A 103 1.68 -4.99 -1.65
N SER A 104 2.64 -5.88 -1.85
CA SER A 104 2.45 -7.32 -1.60
C SER A 104 3.12 -7.78 -0.32
N GLN A 105 2.45 -8.67 0.43
CA GLN A 105 3.03 -9.31 1.63
C GLN A 105 3.52 -8.32 2.70
N MET A 106 2.89 -7.15 2.78
CA MET A 106 3.19 -6.19 3.85
C MET A 106 2.60 -6.66 5.17
N LEU A 107 3.26 -6.31 6.27
CA LEU A 107 2.68 -6.35 7.61
C LEU A 107 1.96 -5.02 7.84
N ILE A 108 0.68 -5.05 8.14
CA ILE A 108 -0.18 -3.84 8.23
C ILE A 108 -1.07 -3.82 9.48
N ASP A 109 -0.78 -4.69 10.44
CA ASP A 109 -1.46 -4.76 11.73
C ASP A 109 -1.46 -3.39 12.42
N GLY A 110 -2.64 -2.85 12.76
CA GLY A 110 -2.81 -1.55 13.40
C GLY A 110 -2.58 -0.33 12.49
N ALA A 111 -2.12 -0.51 11.24
CA ALA A 111 -1.85 0.60 10.33
C ALA A 111 -3.13 1.40 10.02
N ASP A 112 -3.01 2.73 9.96
CA ASP A 112 -4.10 3.64 9.60
C ASP A 112 -3.99 4.05 8.13
N PHE A 113 -4.94 3.61 7.31
CA PHE A 113 -5.04 3.96 5.89
C PHE A 113 -6.23 4.87 5.58
N THR A 114 -6.73 5.61 6.57
CA THR A 114 -7.83 6.58 6.39
C THR A 114 -7.58 7.47 5.19
N LYS A 115 -8.51 7.51 4.23
CA LYS A 115 -8.43 8.27 2.97
C LYS A 115 -7.25 7.92 2.05
N ALA A 116 -6.52 6.83 2.30
CA ALA A 116 -5.45 6.38 1.43
C ALA A 116 -6.00 5.91 0.07
N ARG A 117 -5.17 6.01 -0.97
CA ARG A 117 -5.55 5.64 -2.34
C ARG A 117 -4.69 4.50 -2.86
N PHE A 118 -5.31 3.39 -3.24
CA PHE A 118 -4.65 2.26 -3.90
C PHE A 118 -5.15 2.11 -5.34
N SER A 119 -4.38 1.46 -6.21
CA SER A 119 -4.86 1.08 -7.56
C SER A 119 -4.24 -0.21 -8.11
N CYS A 120 -3.24 -0.75 -7.42
CA CYS A 120 -2.65 -2.03 -7.77
C CYS A 120 -3.32 -3.15 -6.96
N PRO A 121 -3.75 -4.27 -7.60
CA PRO A 121 -4.41 -5.37 -6.89
C PRO A 121 -3.49 -6.12 -5.92
N SER A 122 -2.18 -5.85 -5.94
CA SER A 122 -1.21 -6.44 -5.01
C SER A 122 -1.57 -6.22 -3.53
N ILE A 123 -2.25 -5.11 -3.22
CA ILE A 123 -2.72 -4.80 -1.86
C ILE A 123 -3.66 -5.88 -1.29
N PHE A 124 -4.42 -6.58 -2.14
CA PHE A 124 -5.32 -7.66 -1.73
C PHE A 124 -4.59 -8.97 -1.37
N SER A 125 -3.27 -9.00 -1.49
CA SER A 125 -2.48 -10.09 -0.90
C SER A 125 -2.30 -9.91 0.61
N CYS A 126 -2.37 -8.67 1.12
CA CYS A 126 -2.26 -8.32 2.52
C CYS A 126 -3.58 -8.59 3.28
N ASP A 127 -3.49 -8.72 4.59
CA ASP A 127 -4.67 -8.87 5.45
C ASP A 127 -5.20 -7.50 5.87
N LEU A 128 -6.08 -6.93 5.04
CA LEU A 128 -6.71 -5.63 5.32
C LEU A 128 -7.67 -5.66 6.53
N SER A 129 -7.93 -6.82 7.14
CA SER A 129 -8.74 -6.90 8.36
C SER A 129 -7.95 -6.55 9.63
N THR A 130 -6.62 -6.51 9.57
CA THR A 130 -5.77 -6.19 10.73
C THR A 130 -5.42 -4.69 10.82
N THR A 131 -5.76 -3.88 9.82
CA THR A 131 -5.58 -2.42 9.84
C THR A 131 -6.47 -1.78 10.91
N SER A 132 -6.04 -0.67 11.50
CA SER A 132 -6.86 0.05 12.49
C SER A 132 -8.01 0.82 11.83
N HIS A 133 -7.75 1.47 10.69
CA HIS A 133 -8.74 2.29 9.99
C HIS A 133 -8.58 2.24 8.46
N LEU A 134 -9.72 2.24 7.77
CA LEU A 134 -9.83 2.35 6.31
C LEU A 134 -10.84 3.43 5.89
N ASP A 135 -11.26 4.30 6.81
CA ASP A 135 -12.34 5.26 6.57
C ASP A 135 -12.02 6.18 5.39
N GLY A 136 -12.86 6.13 4.35
CA GLY A 136 -12.67 6.90 3.12
C GLY A 136 -11.48 6.46 2.26
N ALA A 137 -10.80 5.36 2.59
CA ALA A 137 -9.81 4.74 1.71
C ALA A 137 -10.50 4.27 0.42
N ILE A 138 -9.78 4.33 -0.69
CA ILE A 138 -10.30 3.94 -2.00
C ILE A 138 -9.33 3.02 -2.74
N TYR A 139 -9.89 2.06 -3.46
CA TYR A 139 -9.23 1.33 -4.52
C TYR A 139 -9.71 1.86 -5.87
N SER A 140 -8.81 2.46 -6.64
CA SER A 140 -9.07 3.00 -7.96
C SER A 140 -8.72 1.97 -9.03
N HIS A 141 -9.72 1.43 -9.70
CA HIS A 141 -9.55 0.49 -10.79
C HIS A 141 -9.41 1.23 -12.13
N HIS A 142 -8.28 1.02 -12.81
CA HIS A 142 -7.89 1.71 -14.05
C HIS A 142 -7.92 3.26 -14.00
N GLY A 143 -7.99 3.86 -12.82
CA GLY A 143 -8.11 5.32 -12.66
C GLY A 143 -9.50 5.87 -13.01
N GLU A 144 -10.46 4.99 -13.30
CA GLU A 144 -11.81 5.37 -13.74
C GLU A 144 -12.87 5.05 -12.68
N ILE A 145 -12.64 3.99 -11.89
CA ILE A 145 -13.63 3.48 -10.95
C ILE A 145 -13.04 3.49 -9.55
N ASP A 146 -13.54 4.38 -8.70
CA ASP A 146 -13.17 4.44 -7.29
C ASP A 146 -14.11 3.55 -6.46
N CYS A 147 -13.57 2.42 -5.99
CA CYS A 147 -14.23 1.48 -5.10
C CYS A 147 -13.90 1.83 -3.65
N PRO A 148 -14.89 2.14 -2.80
CA PRO A 148 -14.64 2.40 -1.38
C PRO A 148 -14.08 1.16 -0.67
N LEU A 149 -13.05 1.38 0.17
CA LEU A 149 -12.46 0.37 1.05
C LEU A 149 -12.87 0.58 2.51
N SER A 150 -13.90 1.39 2.80
CA SER A 150 -14.33 1.73 4.16
C SER A 150 -14.57 0.51 5.07
N ASN A 151 -14.83 -0.66 4.48
CA ASN A 151 -14.76 -1.93 5.17
C ASN A 151 -13.68 -2.80 4.50
N ALA A 152 -13.00 -3.62 5.29
CA ALA A 152 -12.05 -4.60 4.78
C ALA A 152 -12.72 -5.47 3.69
N PRO A 153 -12.12 -5.60 2.50
CA PRO A 153 -12.70 -6.36 1.41
C PRO A 153 -12.73 -7.85 1.74
N ILE A 154 -13.75 -8.56 1.23
CA ILE A 154 -13.78 -10.02 1.27
C ILE A 154 -12.95 -10.53 0.09
N ILE A 155 -11.91 -11.31 0.38
CA ILE A 155 -10.98 -11.83 -0.64
C ILE A 155 -11.10 -13.34 -0.71
N ILE A 156 -11.58 -13.86 -1.83
CA ILE A 156 -11.69 -15.29 -2.07
C ILE A 156 -10.43 -15.76 -2.81
N LYS A 157 -9.52 -16.39 -2.05
CA LYS A 157 -8.23 -16.89 -2.56
C LYS A 157 -8.34 -18.31 -3.13
N GLY A 158 -7.33 -18.71 -3.92
CA GLY A 158 -7.19 -20.06 -4.48
C GLY A 158 -8.19 -20.40 -5.59
N LEU A 159 -8.73 -19.38 -6.24
CA LEU A 159 -9.45 -19.46 -7.51
C LEU A 159 -8.48 -19.19 -8.68
N ASP A 160 -8.91 -19.45 -9.92
CA ASP A 160 -8.13 -19.14 -11.13
C ASP A 160 -7.77 -17.65 -11.19
N GLN A 161 -8.71 -16.79 -10.81
CA GLN A 161 -8.52 -15.37 -10.58
C GLN A 161 -9.03 -15.02 -9.18
N PRO A 162 -8.28 -14.24 -8.37
CA PRO A 162 -8.78 -13.81 -7.08
C PRO A 162 -10.07 -13.00 -7.26
N VAL A 163 -11.07 -13.31 -6.44
CA VAL A 163 -12.32 -12.56 -6.39
C VAL A 163 -12.26 -11.65 -5.17
N VAL A 164 -12.40 -10.35 -5.39
CA VAL A 164 -12.37 -9.32 -4.33
C VAL A 164 -13.71 -8.62 -4.29
N ILE A 165 -14.32 -8.55 -3.12
CA ILE A 165 -15.62 -7.92 -2.90
C ILE A 165 -15.44 -6.71 -1.99
N MET A 166 -15.78 -5.53 -2.49
CA MET A 166 -15.70 -4.23 -1.83
C MET A 166 -17.09 -3.59 -1.82
N GLY A 167 -17.93 -3.96 -0.83
CA GLY A 167 -19.31 -3.50 -0.78
C GLY A 167 -20.12 -3.99 -1.99
N GLN A 168 -20.50 -3.07 -2.89
CA GLN A 168 -21.19 -3.41 -4.13
C GLN A 168 -20.24 -3.64 -5.31
N ASP A 169 -18.93 -3.52 -5.13
CA ASP A 169 -17.96 -3.69 -6.20
C ASP A 169 -17.32 -5.08 -6.12
N ILE A 170 -17.25 -5.78 -7.24
CA ILE A 170 -16.59 -7.08 -7.38
C ILE A 170 -15.45 -6.93 -8.39
N LEU A 171 -14.26 -7.39 -8.03
CA LEU A 171 -13.14 -7.57 -8.95
C LEU A 171 -12.87 -9.06 -9.16
N ILE A 172 -12.65 -9.46 -10.42
CA ILE A 172 -12.16 -10.78 -10.79
C ILE A 172 -10.93 -10.59 -11.68
N GLY A 173 -9.74 -10.84 -11.12
CA GLY A 173 -8.50 -10.56 -11.84
C GLY A 173 -8.38 -9.07 -12.20
N SER A 174 -8.39 -8.75 -13.50
CA SER A 174 -8.37 -7.38 -14.02
C SER A 174 -9.76 -6.80 -14.33
N ASP A 175 -10.84 -7.54 -14.12
CA ASP A 175 -12.17 -7.10 -14.47
C ASP A 175 -12.92 -6.56 -13.23
N HIS A 176 -13.78 -5.56 -13.45
CA HIS A 176 -14.64 -4.96 -12.41
C HIS A 176 -16.12 -5.07 -12.79
N GLN A 177 -16.98 -5.31 -11.79
CA GLN A 177 -18.43 -5.19 -11.89
C GLN A 177 -19.09 -4.72 -10.59
N LYS A 178 -20.35 -4.25 -10.70
CA LYS A 178 -21.23 -4.01 -9.55
C LYS A 178 -22.05 -5.27 -9.19
N MET A 179 -22.31 -5.50 -7.90
CA MET A 179 -23.22 -6.52 -7.38
C MET A 179 -24.62 -6.35 -7.95
N GLY A 180 -25.27 -7.47 -8.31
CA GLY A 180 -26.55 -7.46 -9.04
C GLY A 180 -26.40 -7.10 -10.52
N GLY A 181 -25.16 -7.06 -11.03
CA GLY A 181 -24.83 -6.92 -12.44
C GLY A 181 -25.09 -8.19 -13.26
N SER A 182 -24.37 -8.34 -14.36
CA SER A 182 -24.62 -9.39 -15.37
C SER A 182 -24.66 -10.81 -14.77
N ALA A 183 -25.69 -11.58 -15.13
CA ALA A 183 -25.80 -13.02 -14.78
C ALA A 183 -24.58 -13.86 -15.22
N GLN A 184 -23.78 -13.33 -16.15
CA GLN A 184 -22.51 -13.91 -16.57
C GLN A 184 -21.48 -13.96 -15.43
N TYR A 185 -21.44 -12.94 -14.56
CA TYR A 185 -20.42 -12.80 -13.52
C TYR A 185 -20.70 -13.71 -12.33
N GLU A 186 -21.97 -13.81 -11.91
CA GLU A 186 -22.40 -14.79 -10.91
C GLU A 186 -22.07 -16.21 -11.38
N LYS A 187 -22.35 -16.51 -12.65
CA LYS A 187 -22.00 -17.79 -13.26
C LYS A 187 -20.48 -18.02 -13.25
N GLU A 188 -19.68 -17.02 -13.58
CA GLU A 188 -18.23 -17.11 -13.58
C GLU A 188 -17.65 -17.40 -12.18
N VAL A 189 -18.09 -16.68 -11.15
CA VAL A 189 -17.69 -16.94 -9.76
C VAL A 189 -18.09 -18.36 -9.33
N LEU A 190 -19.32 -18.78 -9.64
CA LEU A 190 -19.81 -20.13 -9.35
C LEU A 190 -18.98 -21.20 -10.08
N ASP A 191 -18.62 -20.97 -11.34
CA ASP A 191 -17.84 -21.92 -12.13
C ASP A 191 -16.38 -22.02 -11.63
N GLN A 192 -15.78 -20.93 -11.17
CA GLN A 192 -14.47 -20.96 -10.49
C GLN A 192 -14.54 -21.75 -9.17
N LEU A 193 -15.57 -21.50 -8.34
CA LEU A 193 -15.78 -22.23 -7.08
C LEU A 193 -16.03 -23.71 -7.31
N ARG A 194 -16.85 -24.07 -8.31
CA ARG A 194 -17.09 -25.47 -8.69
C ARG A 194 -15.80 -26.16 -9.10
N ARG A 195 -15.00 -25.55 -9.97
CA ARG A 195 -13.70 -26.12 -10.38
C ARG A 195 -12.81 -26.40 -9.17
N LYS A 196 -12.69 -25.46 -8.23
CA LYS A 196 -11.92 -25.65 -7.01
C LYS A 196 -12.43 -26.79 -6.12
N LEU A 197 -13.76 -26.89 -5.94
CA LEU A 197 -14.37 -27.92 -5.07
C LEU A 197 -14.32 -29.33 -5.70
N PHE A 198 -14.49 -29.44 -7.01
CA PHE A 198 -14.60 -30.74 -7.69
C PHE A 198 -13.27 -31.32 -8.20
N TYR A 199 -12.21 -30.51 -8.39
CA TYR A 199 -10.89 -31.03 -8.78
C TYR A 199 -10.01 -31.49 -7.61
N ASN A 200 -10.28 -31.06 -6.37
CA ASN A 200 -9.49 -31.46 -5.19
C ASN A 200 -9.85 -32.85 -4.62
N HIS A 201 -10.61 -33.67 -5.36
CA HIS A 201 -11.04 -35.02 -4.97
C HIS A 201 -10.46 -36.15 -5.85
N LYS A 202 -9.31 -35.93 -6.51
CA LYS A 202 -8.57 -36.98 -7.21
C LYS A 202 -7.11 -37.04 -6.79
#